data_AF-L8J8Y3-F1
#
_entry.id   AF-L8J8Y3-F1
#
_cell.length_a   1.000
_cell.length_b   1.000
_cell.length_c   1.000
_cell.angle_alpha   90.00
_cell.angle_beta   90.00
_cell.angle_gamma   90.00
#
_symmetry.space_group_name_H-M   'P 1'
#
loop_
_entity.id
_entity.type
_entity.pdbx_description
1 polymer ?
#
loop_
_entity_poly.entity_id
_entity_poly.type
_entity_poly.pdbx_seq_one_letter_code
_entity_poly.pdbx_strand_id
1 'polypeptide(L)' 'MRETSEQEQKPTGKKKNLALSVAAALFGVQSEQNRQQDFSEKSPWPFIAAGIVAIAIFIGLLLAIVMAVTATR' A
#
# COMPACT_ATOMS: atom_id res chain seq x y z
N MET A 1 -26.72 -5.40 -25.60
CA MET A 1 -26.44 -4.21 -24.76
C MET A 1 -25.63 -4.68 -23.57
N ARG A 2 -24.62 -3.90 -23.15
CA ARG A 2 -23.69 -4.24 -22.06
C ARG A 2 -24.39 -4.03 -20.72
N GLU A 3 -24.46 -5.07 -19.89
CA GLU A 3 -24.72 -4.91 -18.46
C GLU A 3 -23.37 -4.95 -17.74
N THR A 4 -22.76 -3.78 -17.69
CA THR A 4 -21.66 -3.49 -16.79
C THR A 4 -22.21 -3.34 -15.38
N SER A 5 -21.53 -4.02 -14.45
CA SER A 5 -21.28 -3.62 -13.07
C SER A 5 -22.45 -3.54 -12.08
N GLU A 6 -22.64 -4.65 -11.35
CA GLU A 6 -23.00 -4.61 -9.94
C GLU A 6 -21.92 -5.39 -9.15
N GLN A 7 -20.91 -4.68 -8.67
CA GLN A 7 -20.11 -5.16 -7.53
C GLN A 7 -20.78 -4.67 -6.25
N GLU A 8 -21.48 -5.61 -5.61
CA GLU A 8 -22.17 -5.52 -4.33
C GLU A 8 -21.21 -5.02 -3.23
N GLN A 9 -21.38 -3.76 -2.80
CA GLN A 9 -20.75 -3.24 -1.60
C GLN A 9 -21.42 -3.83 -0.36
N LYS A 10 -20.79 -4.86 0.22
CA LYS A 10 -21.22 -5.46 1.48
C LYS A 10 -20.65 -4.69 2.68
N PRO A 11 -21.47 -4.21 3.63
CA PRO A 11 -21.00 -3.47 4.79
C PRO A 11 -20.54 -4.46 5.86
N THR A 12 -19.25 -4.79 5.91
CA THR A 12 -18.72 -5.67 6.98
C THR A 12 -17.32 -5.28 7.46
N GLY A 13 -17.25 -4.78 8.71
CA GLY A 13 -16.09 -4.88 9.60
C GLY A 13 -14.89 -3.99 9.29
N LYS A 14 -14.94 -2.71 9.69
CA LYS A 14 -13.95 -1.62 9.53
C LYS A 14 -12.47 -1.90 9.93
N LYS A 15 -12.07 -3.11 10.37
CA LYS A 15 -10.70 -3.37 10.88
C LYS A 15 -9.92 -4.49 10.16
N LYS A 16 -10.58 -5.41 9.46
CA LYS A 16 -9.89 -6.52 8.76
C LYS A 16 -9.48 -6.19 7.32
N ASN A 17 -10.06 -5.14 6.75
CA ASN A 17 -9.85 -4.79 5.34
C ASN A 17 -8.59 -3.93 5.11
N LEU A 18 -8.07 -3.28 6.16
CA LEU A 18 -6.90 -2.40 6.02
C LEU A 18 -5.61 -3.20 5.79
N ALA A 19 -5.39 -4.28 6.54
CA ALA A 19 -4.19 -5.11 6.39
C ALA A 19 -4.14 -5.81 5.01
N LEU A 20 -5.28 -6.31 4.54
CA LEU A 20 -5.39 -6.93 3.23
C LEU A 20 -5.23 -5.90 2.10
N SER A 21 -5.77 -4.69 2.30
CA SER A 21 -5.61 -3.57 1.36
C SER A 21 -4.16 -3.09 1.28
N VAL A 22 -3.45 -2.97 2.40
CA VAL A 22 -2.02 -2.65 2.45
C VAL A 22 -1.18 -3.73 1.79
N ALA A 23 -1.47 -5.02 2.06
CA ALA A 23 -0.79 -6.13 1.39
C ALA A 23 -1.02 -6.09 -0.14
N ALA A 24 -2.27 -5.90 -0.57
CA ALA A 24 -2.62 -5.77 -1.98
C ALA A 24 -1.89 -4.60 -2.67
N ALA A 25 -1.78 -3.45 -2.00
CA ALA A 25 -1.02 -2.31 -2.48
C ALA A 25 0.49 -2.59 -2.57
N LEU A 26 1.07 -3.29 -1.59
CA LEU A 26 2.48 -3.70 -1.61
C LEU A 26 2.79 -4.73 -2.72
N PHE A 27 1.84 -5.60 -3.06
CA PHE A 27 1.95 -6.55 -4.19
C PHE A 27 1.60 -5.93 -5.55
N GLY A 28 1.21 -4.64 -5.61
CA GLY A 28 0.86 -3.95 -6.86
C GLY A 28 -0.54 -4.22 -7.40
N VAL A 29 -1.40 -4.93 -6.64
CA VAL A 29 -2.83 -5.14 -6.95
C VAL A 29 -3.70 -4.06 -6.28
N GLN A 30 -3.22 -2.81 -6.29
CA GLN A 30 -3.97 -1.64 -5.85
C GLN A 30 -5.20 -1.47 -6.76
N SER A 31 -6.40 -1.57 -6.19
CA SER A 31 -7.64 -1.49 -6.96
C SER A 31 -7.83 -0.08 -7.55
N GLU A 32 -8.51 -0.01 -8.69
CA GLU A 32 -8.89 1.25 -9.36
C GLU A 32 -9.63 2.22 -8.42
N GLN A 33 -10.36 1.69 -7.43
CA GLN A 33 -11.12 2.49 -6.48
C GLN A 33 -10.25 3.14 -5.40
N ASN A 34 -9.17 2.48 -4.97
CA ASN A 34 -8.14 3.10 -4.13
C ASN A 34 -7.43 4.19 -4.93
N ARG A 35 -7.06 3.89 -6.17
CA ARG A 35 -6.42 4.86 -7.06
C ARG A 35 -7.27 6.11 -7.24
N GLN A 36 -8.56 5.95 -7.57
CA GLN A 36 -9.45 7.10 -7.74
C GLN A 36 -9.62 7.94 -6.46
N GLN A 37 -9.65 7.32 -5.28
CA GLN A 37 -9.65 8.06 -4.02
C GLN A 37 -8.34 8.82 -3.80
N ASP A 38 -7.21 8.16 -4.04
CA ASP A 38 -5.87 8.73 -3.88
C ASP A 38 -5.64 9.92 -4.84
N PHE A 39 -6.16 9.85 -6.07
CA PHE A 39 -6.09 10.92 -7.07
C PHE A 39 -7.22 11.95 -6.98
N SER A 40 -8.27 11.69 -6.20
CA SER A 40 -9.31 12.68 -5.87
C SER A 40 -8.89 13.58 -4.70
N GLU A 41 -7.82 13.20 -3.99
CA GLU A 41 -7.31 13.95 -2.86
C GLU A 41 -6.59 15.22 -3.33
N LYS A 42 -6.91 16.37 -2.73
CA LYS A 42 -6.48 17.70 -3.23
C LYS A 42 -4.97 17.98 -3.10
N SER A 43 -4.22 17.10 -2.42
CA SER A 43 -2.85 17.37 -2.03
C SER A 43 -1.97 16.12 -2.23
N PRO A 44 -0.85 16.23 -2.97
CA PRO A 44 0.09 15.13 -3.18
C PRO A 44 1.03 14.86 -1.99
N TRP A 45 1.07 15.79 -1.02
CA TRP A 45 1.95 15.73 0.15
C TRP A 45 1.87 14.43 0.98
N PRO A 46 0.68 13.88 1.33
CA PRO A 46 0.61 12.61 2.06
C PRO A 46 1.26 11.44 1.33
N PHE A 47 1.16 11.37 0.00
CA PHE A 47 1.79 10.32 -0.81
C PHE A 47 3.32 10.44 -0.83
N ILE A 48 3.82 11.66 -0.96
CA ILE A 48 5.27 11.94 -0.91
C ILE A 48 5.83 11.53 0.46
N ALA A 49 5.16 11.92 1.54
CA ALA A 49 5.57 11.55 2.90
C ALA A 49 5.57 10.02 3.10
N ALA A 50 4.52 9.34 2.64
CA ALA A 50 4.43 7.89 2.70
C ALA A 50 5.56 7.20 1.90
N GLY A 51 5.89 7.72 0.71
CA GLY A 51 6.99 7.24 -0.12
C GLY A 51 8.35 7.40 0.56
N ILE A 52 8.62 8.55 1.17
CA ILE A 52 9.86 8.80 1.92
C ILE A 52 9.99 7.81 3.09
N VAL A 53 8.91 7.60 3.85
CA VAL A 53 8.90 6.65 4.97
C VAL A 53 9.17 5.23 4.47
N ALA A 54 8.52 4.81 3.37
CA ALA A 54 8.73 3.49 2.80
C ALA A 54 10.19 3.27 2.34
N ILE A 55 10.80 4.27 1.68
CA ILE A 55 12.21 4.21 1.26
C ILE A 55 13.14 4.13 2.48
N ALA A 56 12.89 4.92 3.53
CA ALA A 56 13.69 4.89 4.75
C ALA A 56 13.64 3.50 5.42
N ILE A 57 12.46 2.89 5.50
CA ILE A 57 12.28 1.52 6.01
C ILE A 57 13.05 0.52 5.15
N PHE A 58 12.95 0.64 3.82
CA PHE A 58 13.65 -0.25 2.91
C PHE A 58 15.18 -0.17 3.07
N ILE A 59 15.75 1.04 3.15
CA ILE A 59 17.17 1.24 3.41
C ILE A 59 17.57 0.64 4.76
N GLY A 60 16.78 0.89 5.80
CA GLY A 60 17.01 0.31 7.13
C GLY A 60 17.05 -1.22 7.12
N LEU A 61 16.14 -1.85 6.37
CA LEU A 61 16.11 -3.30 6.19
C LEU A 61 17.37 -3.82 5.48
N LEU A 62 17.80 -3.14 4.40
CA LEU A 62 19.03 -3.51 3.69
C LEU A 62 20.26 -3.40 4.61
N LEU A 63 20.36 -2.32 5.39
CA LEU A 63 21.45 -2.14 6.36
C LEU A 63 21.43 -3.24 7.41
N ALA A 64 20.25 -3.60 7.95
CA ALA A 64 20.11 -4.68 8.92
C ALA A 64 20.59 -6.03 8.34
N ILE A 65 20.24 -6.32 7.08
CA ILE A 65 20.69 -7.53 6.38
C ILE A 65 22.21 -7.51 6.19
N VAL A 66 22.77 -6.39 5.71
CA VAL A 66 24.22 -6.25 5.52
C VAL A 66 24.94 -6.45 6.84
N MET A 67 24.51 -5.76 7.90
CA MET A 67 25.10 -5.93 9.24
C MET A 67 25.00 -7.37 9.72
N ALA A 68 23.85 -8.04 9.59
CA ALA A 68 23.69 -9.43 9.99
C ALA A 68 24.64 -10.37 9.22
N VAL A 69 24.77 -10.18 7.90
CA VAL A 69 25.63 -11.03 7.05
C VAL A 69 27.12 -10.75 7.28
N THR A 70 27.51 -9.48 7.47
CA THR A 70 28.92 -9.12 7.71
C THR A 70 29.37 -9.41 9.13
N ALA A 71 28.49 -9.26 10.14
CA ALA A 71 28.80 -9.58 11.53
C ALA A 71 28.94 -11.10 11.79
N THR A 72 28.43 -11.93 10.89
CA THR A 72 28.53 -13.41 10.97
C THR A 72 29.81 -13.94 10.30
N ARG A 73 30.78 -13.08 10.00
CA ARG A 73 32.09 -13.45 9.45
C ARG A 73 33.23 -13.12 10.42
#